data_AF-A0AAV4XTG1-F1
#
_entry.id   AF-A0AAV4XTG1-F1
#
_cell.length_a   1.000
_cell.length_b   1.000
_cell.length_c   1.000
_cell.angle_alpha   90.00
_cell.angle_beta   90.00
_cell.angle_gamma   90.00
#
_symmetry.space_group_name_H-M   'P 1'
#
loop_
_entity.id
_entity.type
_entity.pdbx_description
1 polymer ?
#
loop_
_entity_poly.entity_id
_entity_poly.type
_entity_poly.pdbx_seq_one_letter_code
_entity_poly.pdbx_strand_id
1 'polypeptide(L)'
;MIAVSDIKPGGTEGQLLELLSQALHFKYKLVTSTDGQVGTLQENGSWNGIVGLISRGEADIGLTQISVTKERLGSSRFQRTLLSQ
;
A
#
# COMPACT_ATOMS: atom_id res chain seq x y z
N MET A 1 -7.14 -14.54 -5.34
CA MET A 1 -7.93 -13.92 -6.42
C MET A 1 -8.13 -12.45 -6.06
N ILE A 2 -7.45 -11.51 -6.71
CA ILE A 2 -7.47 -10.08 -6.35
C ILE A 2 -8.83 -9.48 -6.75
N ALA A 3 -9.46 -8.72 -5.85
CA ALA A 3 -10.64 -7.93 -6.21
C ALA A 3 -10.19 -6.63 -6.86
N VAL A 4 -10.72 -6.38 -8.06
CA VAL A 4 -10.42 -5.20 -8.87
C VAL A 4 -11.66 -4.33 -8.90
N SER A 5 -11.54 -3.06 -8.56
CA SER A 5 -12.64 -2.11 -8.64
C SER A 5 -12.33 -0.96 -9.60
N ASP A 6 -13.33 -0.58 -10.41
CA ASP A 6 -13.29 0.61 -11.28
C ASP A 6 -13.73 1.89 -10.52
N ILE A 7 -13.71 1.84 -9.18
CA ILE A 7 -14.19 2.92 -8.32
C ILE A 7 -13.07 3.93 -8.11
N LYS A 8 -13.36 5.21 -8.30
CA LYS A 8 -12.42 6.28 -7.93
C LYS A 8 -12.21 6.30 -6.42
N PRO A 9 -10.97 6.34 -5.92
CA PRO A 9 -10.71 6.37 -4.49
C PRO A 9 -11.23 7.70 -3.92
N GLY A 10 -12.07 7.62 -2.89
CA GLY A 10 -12.57 8.79 -2.15
C GLY A 10 -11.62 9.21 -1.01
N GLY A 11 -12.01 10.25 -0.27
CA GLY A 11 -11.23 10.76 0.86
C GLY A 11 -9.99 11.55 0.44
N THR A 12 -9.21 11.99 1.42
CA THR A 12 -8.01 12.82 1.19
C THR A 12 -6.93 12.03 0.46
N GLU A 13 -6.73 10.77 0.81
CA GLU A 13 -5.74 9.89 0.18
C GLU A 13 -6.10 9.59 -1.29
N GLY A 14 -7.39 9.40 -1.58
CA GLY A 14 -7.87 9.21 -2.95
C GLY A 14 -7.71 10.47 -3.82
N GLN A 15 -8.01 11.64 -3.25
CA GLN A 15 -7.77 12.92 -3.92
C GLN A 15 -6.28 13.14 -4.20
N LEU A 16 -5.40 12.82 -3.24
CA LEU A 16 -3.96 12.90 -3.43
C LEU A 16 -3.50 11.96 -4.55
N LEU A 17 -3.97 10.70 -4.57
CA LEU A 17 -3.61 9.75 -5.63
C LEU A 17 -4.04 10.26 -7.01
N GLU A 18 -5.24 10.82 -7.12
CA GLU A 18 -5.75 11.38 -8.37
C GLU A 18 -4.89 12.57 -8.84
N LEU A 19 -4.55 13.49 -7.94
CA LEU A 19 -3.67 14.62 -8.26
C LEU A 19 -2.28 14.14 -8.71
N LEU A 20 -1.72 13.13 -8.03
CA LEU A 20 -0.44 12.54 -8.42
C LEU A 20 -0.53 11.85 -9.79
N SER A 21 -1.61 11.10 -10.04
CA SER A 21 -1.87 10.44 -11.32
C SER A 21 -1.91 11.44 -12.48
N GLN A 22 -2.56 12.58 -12.27
CA GLN A 22 -2.61 13.66 -13.26
C GLN A 22 -1.27 14.36 -13.44
N ALA A 23 -0.58 14.73 -12.36
CA ALA A 23 0.68 15.47 -12.42
C ALA A 23 1.84 14.64 -12.99
N LEU A 24 1.85 13.33 -12.70
CA LEU A 24 2.92 12.40 -13.09
C LEU A 24 2.52 11.51 -14.28
N HIS A 25 1.31 11.66 -14.80
CA HIS A 25 0.77 10.93 -15.94
C HIS A 25 0.82 9.39 -15.83
N PHE A 26 0.61 8.83 -14.64
CA PHE A 26 0.46 7.38 -14.45
C PHE A 26 -1.00 6.97 -14.33
N LYS A 27 -1.28 5.71 -14.66
CA LYS A 27 -2.58 5.08 -14.40
C LYS A 27 -2.46 4.17 -13.18
N TYR A 28 -3.54 4.05 -12.42
CA TYR A 28 -3.60 3.16 -11.28
C TYR A 28 -4.84 2.27 -11.38
N LYS A 29 -4.78 1.16 -10.66
CA LYS A 29 -5.90 0.25 -10.45
C LYS A 29 -5.94 -0.10 -8.98
N LEU A 30 -7.11 0.06 -8.38
CA LEU A 30 -7.27 -0.27 -6.97
C LEU A 30 -7.37 -1.79 -6.82
N VAL A 31 -6.55 -2.30 -5.91
CA VAL A 31 -6.55 -3.70 -5.50
C VAL A 31 -6.72 -3.75 -3.99
N THR A 32 -7.57 -4.65 -3.53
CA THR A 32 -7.79 -4.89 -2.10
C THR A 32 -7.38 -6.32 -1.75
N SER A 33 -6.88 -6.49 -0.53
CA SER A 33 -6.60 -7.84 -0.03
C SER A 33 -7.92 -8.58 0.19
N THR A 34 -7.96 -9.85 -0.22
CA THR A 34 -9.15 -10.70 -0.06
C THR A 34 -9.47 -11.02 1.39
N ASP A 35 -8.46 -11.00 2.26
CA ASP A 35 -8.61 -11.26 3.69
C ASP A 35 -9.02 -10.01 4.49
N GLY A 36 -9.08 -8.84 3.86
CA GLY A 36 -9.38 -7.56 4.53
C GLY A 36 -8.31 -7.07 5.50
N GLN A 37 -7.16 -7.74 5.59
CA GLN A 37 -6.11 -7.43 6.55
C GLN A 37 -5.14 -6.39 6.01
N VAL A 38 -4.56 -5.59 6.91
CA VAL A 38 -3.48 -4.65 6.55
C VAL A 38 -2.16 -5.39 6.38
N GLY A 39 -1.83 -6.29 7.31
CA GLY A 39 -0.63 -7.13 7.22
C GLY A 39 -0.16 -7.62 8.58
N THR A 40 -0.11 -8.95 8.70
CA THR A 40 0.35 -9.73 9.84
C THR A 40 1.38 -10.76 9.37
N LEU A 41 2.53 -10.80 10.04
CA LEU A 41 3.54 -11.81 9.79
C LEU A 41 3.01 -13.17 10.26
N GLN A 42 2.97 -14.13 9.35
CA GLN A 42 2.56 -15.49 9.63
C GLN A 42 3.76 -16.31 10.12
N GLU A 43 3.50 -17.43 10.79
CA GLU A 43 4.54 -18.33 11.32
C GLU A 43 5.50 -18.85 10.22
N ASN A 44 5.02 -18.98 8.99
CA ASN A 44 5.81 -19.39 7.84
C ASN A 44 6.70 -18.27 7.26
N GLY A 45 6.76 -17.09 7.90
CA GLY A 45 7.55 -15.94 7.48
C GLY A 45 6.93 -15.09 6.37
N SER A 46 5.75 -15.46 5.86
CA SER A 46 5.03 -14.66 4.86
C SER A 46 4.15 -13.60 5.50
N TRP A 47 3.88 -12.52 4.77
CA TRP A 47 2.90 -11.51 5.16
C TRP A 47 1.56 -11.75 4.45
N ASN A 48 0.47 -11.60 5.19
CA ASN A 48 -0.88 -11.54 4.62
C ASN A 48 -1.30 -10.07 4.35
N GLY A 49 -2.56 -9.84 3.96
CA GLY A 49 -3.08 -8.50 3.79
C GLY A 49 -2.41 -7.66 2.70
N ILE A 50 -2.54 -6.35 2.83
CA ILE A 50 -1.92 -5.35 1.93
C ILE A 50 -0.39 -5.47 1.92
N VAL A 51 0.24 -5.68 3.09
CA VAL A 51 1.71 -5.90 3.17
C VAL A 51 2.11 -7.16 2.38
N GLY A 52 1.30 -8.22 2.44
CA GLY A 52 1.50 -9.42 1.65
C GLY A 52 1.42 -9.19 0.14
N LEU A 53 0.44 -8.40 -0.32
CA LEU A 53 0.31 -8.02 -1.73
C LEU A 53 1.58 -7.30 -2.22
N ILE A 54 2.07 -6.32 -1.46
CA ILE A 54 3.28 -5.57 -1.80
C ILE A 54 4.51 -6.47 -1.77
N SER A 55 4.67 -7.30 -0.73
CA SER A 55 5.82 -8.20 -0.59
C SER A 55 5.93 -9.23 -1.73
N ARG A 56 4.80 -9.61 -2.35
CA ARG A 56 4.77 -10.54 -3.50
C ARG A 56 4.80 -9.82 -4.85
N GLY A 57 4.85 -8.49 -4.89
CA GLY A 57 4.82 -7.71 -6.13
C GLY A 57 3.45 -7.68 -6.82
N GLU A 58 2.38 -7.98 -6.09
CA GLU A 58 0.99 -7.93 -6.59
C GLU A 58 0.38 -6.52 -6.49
N ALA A 59 1.01 -5.63 -5.73
CA ALA A 59 0.66 -4.22 -5.60
C ALA A 59 1.92 -3.35 -5.40
N ASP A 60 1.95 -2.18 -6.03
CA ASP A 60 3.12 -1.28 -5.96
C ASP A 60 3.03 -0.28 -4.79
N ILE A 61 1.82 0.12 -4.40
CA ILE A 61 1.55 1.15 -3.39
C ILE A 61 0.43 0.67 -2.45
N GLY A 62 0.67 0.78 -1.14
CA GLY A 62 -0.35 0.58 -0.12
C GLY A 62 -1.00 1.89 0.31
N LEU A 63 -2.26 2.10 -0.06
CA LEU A 63 -3.09 3.21 0.41
C LEU A 63 -3.92 2.77 1.62
N THR A 64 -3.29 2.76 2.79
CA THR A 64 -3.96 2.45 4.05
C THR A 64 -3.22 3.12 5.22
N GLN A 65 -3.85 3.20 6.39
CA GLN A 65 -3.18 3.64 7.61
C GLN A 65 -2.20 2.55 8.08
N ILE A 66 -1.04 2.48 7.42
CA ILE A 66 0.05 1.61 7.84
C ILE A 66 0.77 2.31 8.99
N SER A 67 0.50 1.88 10.23
CA SER A 67 1.35 2.25 11.35
C SER A 67 2.78 1.74 11.11
N VAL A 68 3.77 2.63 11.23
CA VAL A 68 5.19 2.28 11.16
C VAL A 68 5.57 1.55 12.45
N THR A 69 5.89 0.26 12.36
CA THR A 69 6.41 -0.56 13.47
C THR A 69 7.76 -1.16 13.09
N LYS A 70 8.57 -1.57 14.07
CA LYS A 70 9.91 -2.14 13.83
C LYS A 70 9.86 -3.36 12.91
N GLU A 71 8.81 -4.15 13.03
CA GLU A 71 8.56 -5.38 12.28
C GLU A 71 8.30 -5.10 10.78
N ARG A 72 7.78 -3.92 10.43
CA ARG A 72 7.44 -3.53 9.04
C ARG A 72 8.58 -2.84 8.28
N LEU A 73 9.58 -2.33 9.00
CA LEU A 73 10.74 -1.67 8.41
C LEU A 73 11.69 -2.64 7.68
N GLY A 74 11.69 -3.93 8.06
CA GLY A 74 12.53 -4.94 7.43
C GLY A 74 12.16 -5.26 5.98
N SER A 75 10.91 -5.00 5.58
CA SER A 75 10.36 -5.36 4.26
C SER A 75 9.94 -4.16 3.41
N SER A 76 10.00 -2.93 3.93
CA SER A 76 9.63 -1.73 3.18
C SER A 76 10.55 -0.56 3.53
N ARG A 77 11.26 -0.04 2.53
CA ARG A 77 12.05 1.20 2.65
C ARG A 77 11.07 2.39 2.73
N PHE A 78 10.50 2.63 3.91
CA PHE A 78 9.76 3.85 4.20
C PHE A 78 10.73 5.02 4.31
N GLN A 79 10.64 5.91 3.31
CA GLN A 79 11.17 7.27 3.20
C GLN A 79 11.95 7.81 4.43
N ARG A 80 13.28 7.64 4.42
CA ARG A 80 14.18 8.48 5.23
C ARG A 80 14.52 9.71 4.39
N THR A 81 13.69 10.76 4.47
CA THR A 81 13.88 12.19 4.10
C THR A 81 12.47 12.79 4.10
N LEU A 82 12.02 13.55 5.11
CA LEU A 82 12.37 14.94 5.38
C LEU A 82 12.19 15.25 6.88
N LEU A 83 13.28 15.40 7.61
CA LEU A 83 13.40 16.44 8.62
C LEU A 83 14.81 17.00 8.44
N SER A 84 14.87 18.19 7.86
CA SER A 84 16.02 19.07 8.04
C SER A 84 16.21 19.30 9.53
N GLN A 85 17.39 18.99 10.04
CA GLN A 85 18.31 19.87 10.77
C GLN A 85 19.67 19.15 10.77
#